data_AF-A0A6B1EWZ7-F1
#
_entry.id   AF-A0A6B1EWZ7-F1
#
_cell.length_a   1.000
_cell.length_b   1.000
_cell.length_c   1.000
_cell.angle_alpha   90.00
_cell.angle_beta   90.00
_cell.angle_gamma   90.00
#
_symmetry.space_group_name_H-M   'P 1'
#
loop_
_entity.id
_entity.type
_entity.pdbx_description
1 polymer ?
#
loop_
_entity_poly.entity_id
_entity_poly.type
_entity_poly.pdbx_seq_one_letter_code
_entity_poly.pdbx_strand_id
1 'polypeptide(L)'
;MCASRGVGEEFNCIDPNTGQPGSRFGQSACLASKWADGYFERVLNFMDATGMDIIETDGPYHGDVCAATTHAHHNSLADSQLRQWEACVNFYHECRARGIYINSPDQYYLNGSNKCGMGYRETNFSLPRERQILIARQNIYDGTYEKTPSMGWMFVPLVEYHGGGQAATFEPLCEHLHDYESHLAQNFGSGVIACYRGPRLYDTEQTKAVVKKWVDFFKKYRPILESDLIHVRRPDGRSIDCMLHANAQISPCGLAMLYNPTRTVQQIALKLPLYYTGLSEIAKIRKEEGQPKRYKIDRDYNVEIPIKMEAKSVSYLVIEPEV
;
A
#
# COMPACT_ATOMS: atom_id res chain seq x y z
N MET A 1 -4.55 16.58 7.71
CA MET A 1 -5.45 16.99 8.81
C MET A 1 -4.79 18.04 9.70
N CYS A 2 -3.62 17.80 10.32
CA CYS A 2 -3.12 18.75 11.34
C CYS A 2 -1.62 19.07 11.29
N ALA A 3 -0.80 18.18 10.71
CA ALA A 3 0.65 18.32 10.71
C ALA A 3 1.19 19.25 9.62
N SER A 4 2.39 19.80 9.87
CA SER A 4 3.15 20.69 8.97
C SER A 4 2.35 21.90 8.46
N ARG A 5 1.38 22.38 9.26
CA ARG A 5 0.55 23.56 9.00
C ARG A 5 0.26 24.31 10.30
N GLY A 6 0.39 25.63 10.26
CA GLY A 6 -0.06 26.52 11.32
C GLY A 6 -1.53 26.91 11.13
N VAL A 7 -2.28 26.97 12.22
CA VAL A 7 -3.71 27.35 12.25
C VAL A 7 -3.99 28.58 13.12
N GLY A 8 -2.92 29.27 13.54
CA GLY A 8 -2.93 30.40 14.46
C GLY A 8 -2.17 30.07 15.75
N GLU A 9 -1.39 31.02 16.28
CA GLU A 9 -0.57 30.81 17.48
C GLU A 9 -1.40 30.33 18.68
N GLU A 10 -2.66 30.76 18.75
CA GLU A 10 -3.64 30.39 19.79
C GLU A 10 -4.10 28.91 19.76
N PHE A 11 -3.89 28.20 18.65
CA PHE A 11 -4.37 26.81 18.44
C PHE A 11 -3.26 25.85 18.03
N ASN A 12 -2.06 26.38 17.82
CA ASN A 12 -0.89 25.65 17.41
C ASN A 12 -0.33 24.81 18.55
N CYS A 13 0.19 23.61 18.26
CA CYS A 13 0.98 22.86 19.22
C CYS A 13 2.18 23.69 19.69
N ILE A 14 2.50 23.60 20.99
CA ILE A 14 3.64 24.23 21.62
C ILE A 14 4.69 23.16 21.92
N ASP A 15 5.92 23.38 21.47
CA ASP A 15 7.06 22.49 21.73
C ASP A 15 7.46 22.58 23.22
N PRO A 16 7.49 21.46 23.95
CA PRO A 16 7.82 21.44 25.37
C PRO A 16 9.25 21.91 25.70
N ASN A 17 10.18 21.85 24.75
CA ASN A 17 11.57 22.23 24.97
C ASN A 17 11.79 23.74 24.80
N THR A 18 11.02 24.38 23.91
CA THR A 18 11.21 25.80 23.57
C THR A 18 10.14 26.70 24.17
N GLY A 19 8.97 26.15 24.51
CA GLY A 19 7.81 26.93 24.93
C GLY A 19 7.21 27.79 23.81
N GLN A 20 7.59 27.53 22.55
CA GLN A 20 7.14 28.25 21.37
C GLN A 20 6.31 27.33 20.47
N PRO A 21 5.51 27.87 19.53
CA PRO A 21 4.82 27.08 18.52
C PRO A 21 5.78 26.11 17.80
N GLY A 22 5.45 24.82 17.84
CA GLY A 22 6.29 23.76 17.27
C GLY A 22 5.80 22.36 17.61
N SER A 23 6.27 21.39 16.82
CA SER A 23 5.94 19.96 16.89
C SER A 23 7.03 19.13 16.21
N ARG A 24 6.92 17.80 16.24
CA ARG A 24 7.88 16.90 15.57
C ARG A 24 7.95 17.12 14.06
N PHE A 25 6.87 17.60 13.44
CA PHE A 25 6.72 17.74 11.99
C PHE A 25 6.76 19.21 11.53
N GLY A 26 7.49 20.06 12.25
CA GLY A 26 7.47 21.50 12.06
C GLY A 26 6.37 22.12 12.89
N GLN A 27 5.40 22.78 12.27
CA GLN A 27 4.24 23.30 12.98
C GLN A 27 3.02 22.39 12.79
N SER A 28 2.30 22.09 13.88
CA SER A 28 1.02 21.34 13.83
C SER A 28 -0.09 22.11 14.55
N ALA A 29 -1.34 21.88 14.14
CA ALA A 29 -2.53 22.27 14.90
C ALA A 29 -2.72 21.33 16.10
N CYS A 30 -3.05 21.87 17.27
CA CYS A 30 -3.44 21.05 18.40
C CYS A 30 -4.90 20.61 18.26
N LEU A 31 -5.13 19.31 18.10
CA LEU A 31 -6.47 18.73 18.00
C LEU A 31 -7.30 18.85 19.29
N ALA A 32 -6.65 19.20 20.39
CA ALA A 32 -7.29 19.48 21.67
C ALA A 32 -7.46 20.98 21.92
N SER A 33 -7.34 21.82 20.89
CA SER A 33 -7.68 23.25 20.93
C SER A 33 -9.10 23.50 20.39
N LYS A 34 -9.66 24.70 20.62
CA LYS A 34 -10.98 25.10 20.12
C LYS A 34 -11.09 25.13 18.59
N TRP A 35 -9.96 25.16 17.88
CA TRP A 35 -9.96 25.08 16.42
C TRP A 35 -10.56 23.75 15.92
N ALA A 36 -10.30 22.65 16.64
CA ALA A 36 -10.74 21.31 16.25
C ALA A 36 -12.27 21.17 16.26
N ASP A 37 -12.94 21.88 17.18
CA ASP A 37 -14.41 21.85 17.36
C ASP A 37 -15.13 22.13 16.04
N GLY A 38 -14.76 23.22 15.36
CA GLY A 38 -15.34 23.55 14.06
C GLY A 38 -14.70 22.81 12.89
N TYR A 39 -13.45 22.34 13.02
CA TYR A 39 -12.75 21.69 11.91
C TYR A 39 -13.41 20.38 11.51
N PHE A 40 -13.60 19.46 12.47
CA PHE A 40 -14.19 18.16 12.17
C PHE A 40 -15.64 18.28 11.71
N GLU A 41 -16.42 19.16 12.31
CA GLU A 41 -17.79 19.43 11.88
C GLU A 41 -17.85 19.90 10.41
N ARG A 42 -16.99 20.85 10.02
CA ARG A 42 -16.92 21.32 8.62
C ARG A 42 -16.53 20.21 7.66
N VAL A 43 -15.59 19.35 8.04
CA VAL A 43 -15.18 18.21 7.20
C VAL A 43 -16.34 17.22 7.05
N LEU A 44 -17.00 16.83 8.15
CA LEU A 44 -18.13 15.90 8.11
C LEU A 44 -19.31 16.48 7.30
N ASN A 45 -19.65 17.76 7.52
CA ASN A 45 -20.69 18.44 6.74
C ASN A 45 -20.35 18.49 5.24
N PHE A 46 -19.08 18.67 4.89
CA PHE A 46 -18.64 18.62 3.49
C PHE A 46 -18.84 17.21 2.90
N MET A 47 -18.45 16.16 3.64
CA MET A 47 -18.67 14.78 3.19
C MET A 47 -20.16 14.48 3.02
N ASP A 48 -20.99 14.88 3.98
CA ASP A 48 -22.44 14.69 3.95
C ASP A 48 -23.10 15.46 2.78
N ALA A 49 -22.65 16.69 2.50
CA ALA A 49 -23.18 17.51 1.42
C ALA A 49 -22.76 17.04 0.01
N THR A 50 -21.59 16.41 -0.11
CA THR A 50 -21.04 15.99 -1.40
C THR A 50 -21.32 14.52 -1.73
N GLY A 51 -21.62 13.70 -0.72
CA GLY A 51 -21.75 12.25 -0.88
C GLY A 51 -20.42 11.56 -1.14
N MET A 52 -19.28 12.21 -0.87
CA MET A 52 -17.97 11.56 -0.95
C MET A 52 -17.87 10.47 0.11
N ASP A 53 -17.31 9.33 -0.28
CA ASP A 53 -17.27 8.10 0.53
C ASP A 53 -15.84 7.69 0.91
N ILE A 54 -14.83 8.51 0.58
CA ILE A 54 -13.43 8.29 0.95
C ILE A 54 -12.82 9.58 1.48
N ILE A 55 -12.06 9.49 2.57
CA ILE A 55 -11.21 10.56 3.07
C ILE A 55 -9.75 10.10 3.20
N GLU A 56 -8.85 10.95 2.69
CA GLU A 56 -7.40 10.82 2.81
C GLU A 56 -6.92 11.71 3.94
N THR A 57 -6.52 11.11 5.06
CA THR A 57 -6.14 11.85 6.26
C THR A 57 -4.64 11.82 6.45
N ASP A 58 -3.98 12.91 6.09
CA ASP A 58 -2.54 13.08 6.33
C ASP A 58 -2.27 13.61 7.75
N GLY A 59 -1.34 13.00 8.48
CA GLY A 59 -0.89 13.43 9.81
C GLY A 59 -1.91 13.46 10.96
N PRO A 60 -2.62 12.36 11.26
CA PRO A 60 -3.17 12.08 12.57
C PRO A 60 -2.05 11.59 13.52
N TYR A 61 -0.97 12.36 13.65
CA TYR A 61 0.21 11.88 14.37
C TYR A 61 -0.06 11.89 15.87
N HIS A 62 -0.48 10.73 16.38
CA HIS A 62 -0.65 10.32 17.77
C HIS A 62 0.54 10.63 18.70
N GLY A 63 1.67 11.06 18.13
CA GLY A 63 2.91 11.33 18.84
C GLY A 63 3.13 12.79 19.22
N ASP A 64 2.47 13.75 18.58
CA ASP A 64 2.74 15.16 18.85
C ASP A 64 2.17 15.57 20.20
N VAL A 65 3.07 16.00 21.08
CA VAL A 65 2.74 16.56 22.38
C VAL A 65 2.49 18.06 22.24
N CYS A 66 1.67 18.62 23.11
CA CYS A 66 1.44 20.05 23.17
C CYS A 66 1.65 20.54 24.60
N ALA A 67 2.62 21.44 24.79
CA ALA A 67 2.93 22.01 26.09
C ALA A 67 1.99 23.17 26.51
N ALA A 68 1.03 23.54 25.67
CA ALA A 68 0.06 24.59 26.00
C ALA A 68 -0.74 24.21 27.26
N THR A 69 -0.96 25.18 28.13
CA THR A 69 -1.84 25.08 29.31
C THR A 69 -3.15 25.85 29.12
N THR A 70 -3.31 26.49 27.96
CA THR A 70 -4.43 27.37 27.62
C THR A 70 -5.40 26.75 26.61
N HIS A 71 -5.06 25.61 26.03
CA HIS A 71 -5.93 24.91 25.08
C HIS A 71 -7.13 24.29 25.80
N ALA A 72 -8.29 24.25 25.12
CA ALA A 72 -9.55 23.96 25.78
C ALA A 72 -9.72 22.51 26.24
N HIS A 73 -9.12 21.54 25.54
CA HIS A 73 -9.43 20.12 25.71
C HIS A 73 -8.27 19.29 26.26
N HIS A 74 -7.19 19.94 26.72
CA HIS A 74 -6.14 19.31 27.52
C HIS A 74 -5.59 20.30 28.55
N ASN A 75 -5.10 19.81 29.69
CA ASN A 75 -4.68 20.67 30.80
C ASN A 75 -3.19 21.02 30.75
N SER A 76 -2.38 20.12 30.19
CA SER A 76 -0.93 20.25 30.21
C SER A 76 -0.28 19.37 29.13
N LEU A 77 1.05 19.33 29.15
CA LEU A 77 1.83 18.37 28.37
C LEU A 77 1.42 16.92 28.65
N ALA A 78 1.12 16.58 29.91
CA ALA A 78 0.93 15.21 30.38
C ALA A 78 -0.31 14.52 29.78
N ASP A 79 -1.37 15.27 29.47
CA ASP A 79 -2.59 14.74 28.86
C ASP A 79 -2.76 15.13 27.39
N SER A 80 -1.94 16.05 26.86
CA SER A 80 -2.05 16.58 25.50
C SER A 80 -2.10 15.50 24.41
N GLN A 81 -1.25 14.48 24.50
CA GLN A 81 -1.16 13.44 23.49
C GLN A 81 -2.42 12.56 23.46
N LEU A 82 -2.89 12.14 24.64
CA LEU A 82 -4.11 11.35 24.78
C LEU A 82 -5.32 12.12 24.23
N ARG A 83 -5.47 13.40 24.60
CA ARG A 83 -6.62 14.22 24.20
C ARG A 83 -6.66 14.48 22.70
N GLN A 84 -5.50 14.70 22.08
CA GLN A 84 -5.41 14.84 20.63
C GLN A 84 -5.72 13.53 19.90
N TRP A 85 -5.24 12.40 20.43
CA TRP A 85 -5.57 11.08 19.91
C TRP A 85 -7.08 10.78 20.01
N GLU A 86 -7.71 11.04 21.16
CA GLU A 86 -9.16 10.88 21.36
C GLU A 86 -9.97 11.68 20.33
N ALA A 87 -9.58 12.94 20.07
CA ALA A 87 -10.24 13.77 19.07
C ALA A 87 -10.15 13.16 17.65
N CYS A 88 -8.98 12.63 17.27
CA CYS A 88 -8.80 11.96 15.99
C CYS A 88 -9.63 10.66 15.89
N VAL A 89 -9.63 9.83 16.94
CA VAL A 89 -10.40 8.58 16.98
C VAL A 89 -11.89 8.85 16.90
N ASN A 90 -12.39 9.87 17.61
CA ASN A 90 -13.79 10.27 17.52
C ASN A 90 -14.16 10.68 16.10
N PHE A 91 -13.32 11.47 15.42
CA PHE A 91 -13.53 11.81 14.02
C PHE A 91 -13.58 10.57 13.12
N TYR A 92 -12.69 9.60 13.33
CA TYR A 92 -12.72 8.35 12.57
C TYR A 92 -13.98 7.55 12.83
N HIS A 93 -14.45 7.46 14.07
CA HIS A 93 -15.72 6.80 14.38
C HIS A 93 -16.90 7.49 13.68
N GLU A 94 -16.94 8.82 13.64
CA GLU A 94 -17.96 9.58 12.91
C GLU A 94 -17.91 9.32 11.39
N CYS A 95 -16.72 9.24 10.81
CA CYS A 95 -16.55 8.83 9.41
C CYS A 95 -17.08 7.40 9.18
N ARG A 96 -16.73 6.45 10.05
CA ARG A 96 -17.16 5.06 9.92
C ARG A 96 -18.67 4.89 10.11
N ALA A 97 -19.29 5.65 11.01
CA ALA A 97 -20.75 5.68 11.18
C ALA A 97 -21.47 6.14 9.90
N ARG A 98 -20.83 6.99 9.09
CA ARG A 98 -21.32 7.46 7.78
C ARG A 98 -20.96 6.54 6.61
N GLY A 99 -20.27 5.42 6.86
CA GLY A 99 -19.77 4.53 5.81
C GLY A 99 -18.56 5.08 5.04
N ILE A 100 -17.94 6.18 5.49
CA ILE A 100 -16.79 6.79 4.84
C ILE A 100 -15.54 5.92 5.06
N TYR A 101 -14.87 5.57 3.97
CA TYR A 101 -13.60 4.86 3.96
C TYR A 101 -12.45 5.80 4.32
N ILE A 102 -11.58 5.37 5.22
CA ILE A 102 -10.50 6.20 5.75
C ILE A 102 -9.16 5.63 5.32
N ASN A 103 -8.40 6.44 4.59
CA ASN A 103 -6.99 6.17 4.31
C ASN A 103 -6.11 7.07 5.17
N SER A 104 -5.16 6.48 5.89
CA SER A 104 -4.30 7.18 6.85
C SER A 104 -2.85 6.71 6.71
N PRO A 105 -1.82 7.53 6.95
CA PRO A 105 -0.44 7.04 6.97
C PRO A 105 -0.14 6.18 8.21
N ASP A 106 -0.90 6.33 9.29
CA ASP A 106 -0.69 5.67 10.58
C ASP A 106 -1.61 4.45 10.79
N GLN A 107 -1.18 3.53 11.64
CA GLN A 107 -1.96 2.33 12.01
C GLN A 107 -3.08 2.66 13.01
N TYR A 108 -4.28 2.96 12.51
CA TYR A 108 -5.50 3.18 13.31
C TYR A 108 -6.59 2.15 13.01
N TYR A 109 -6.22 0.92 12.59
CA TYR A 109 -7.19 -0.11 12.17
C TYR A 109 -8.22 -0.43 13.26
N LEU A 110 -7.79 -0.44 14.52
CA LEU A 110 -8.64 -0.70 15.68
C LEU A 110 -9.44 0.54 16.13
N ASN A 111 -9.24 1.68 15.48
CA ASN A 111 -9.88 2.97 15.77
C ASN A 111 -10.59 3.56 14.55
N GLY A 112 -10.86 2.73 13.53
CA GLY A 112 -11.71 3.09 12.40
C GLY A 112 -10.96 3.31 11.08
N SER A 113 -9.63 3.44 11.02
CA SER A 113 -8.96 3.57 9.72
C SER A 113 -9.09 2.28 8.91
N ASN A 114 -9.29 2.38 7.60
CA ASN A 114 -9.39 1.20 6.74
C ASN A 114 -8.06 0.78 6.14
N LYS A 115 -7.18 1.76 5.88
CA LYS A 115 -5.96 1.54 5.10
C LYS A 115 -4.80 2.35 5.66
N CYS A 116 -3.61 1.76 5.66
CA CYS A 116 -2.37 2.47 5.90
C CYS A 116 -1.26 2.12 4.92
N GLY A 117 -0.12 2.82 4.97
CA GLY A 117 0.99 2.52 4.07
C GLY A 117 1.48 1.09 4.28
N MET A 118 1.79 0.36 3.20
CA MET A 118 2.51 -0.92 3.29
C MET A 118 3.85 -0.76 4.01
N GLY A 119 4.45 0.41 3.80
CA GLY A 119 5.71 0.86 4.35
C GLY A 119 6.27 1.84 3.35
N TYR A 120 6.82 2.96 3.81
CA TYR A 120 7.53 3.89 2.95
C TYR A 120 8.45 4.80 3.74
N ARG A 121 9.46 5.31 3.04
CA ARG A 121 10.21 6.51 3.41
C ARG A 121 10.08 7.44 2.23
N GLU A 122 9.58 8.66 2.44
CA GLU A 122 9.23 9.54 1.32
C GLU A 122 10.41 9.83 0.39
N THR A 123 11.61 9.96 0.94
CA THR A 123 12.82 10.18 0.14
C THR A 123 13.21 8.97 -0.72
N ASN A 124 12.62 7.79 -0.52
CA ASN A 124 12.86 6.65 -1.43
C ASN A 124 12.26 6.90 -2.81
N PHE A 125 11.28 7.79 -2.92
CA PHE A 125 10.65 8.14 -4.19
C PHE A 125 11.51 9.07 -5.07
N SER A 126 12.60 9.63 -4.52
CA SER A 126 13.61 10.34 -5.32
C SER A 126 14.72 9.41 -5.84
N LEU A 127 14.68 8.13 -5.51
CA LEU A 127 15.60 7.12 -6.06
C LEU A 127 15.27 6.84 -7.54
N PRO A 128 16.22 6.30 -8.32
CA PRO A 128 15.94 5.85 -9.68
C PRO A 128 14.76 4.86 -9.74
N ARG A 129 13.95 4.91 -10.81
CA ARG A 129 12.74 4.08 -10.99
C ARG A 129 12.95 2.60 -10.66
N GLU A 130 14.05 1.99 -11.11
CA GLU A 130 14.36 0.58 -10.82
C GLU A 130 14.45 0.28 -9.31
N ARG A 131 14.96 1.23 -8.51
CA ARG A 131 15.03 1.10 -7.05
C ARG A 131 13.67 1.35 -6.40
N GLN A 132 12.90 2.31 -6.92
CA GLN A 132 11.52 2.54 -6.45
C GLN A 132 10.68 1.28 -6.60
N ILE A 133 10.75 0.61 -7.75
CA ILE A 133 10.03 -0.65 -8.04
C ILE A 133 10.44 -1.73 -7.04
N LEU A 134 11.75 -1.97 -6.88
CA LEU A 134 12.26 -3.01 -5.98
C LEU A 134 11.88 -2.74 -4.52
N ILE A 135 12.08 -1.51 -4.03
CA ILE A 135 11.74 -1.12 -2.65
C ILE A 135 10.24 -1.21 -2.42
N ALA A 136 9.42 -0.78 -3.39
CA ALA A 136 7.97 -0.91 -3.29
C ALA A 136 7.55 -2.38 -3.16
N ARG A 137 8.19 -3.30 -3.89
CA ARG A 137 7.94 -4.74 -3.74
C ARG A 137 8.40 -5.29 -2.39
N GLN A 138 9.52 -4.79 -1.86
CA GLN A 138 9.97 -5.12 -0.50
C GLN A 138 8.98 -4.64 0.55
N ASN A 139 8.47 -3.41 0.42
CA ASN A 139 7.48 -2.86 1.35
C ASN A 139 6.17 -3.65 1.31
N ILE A 140 5.74 -4.10 0.12
CA ILE A 140 4.58 -5.00 0.00
C ILE A 140 4.87 -6.33 0.72
N TYR A 141 6.01 -6.96 0.44
CA TYR A 141 6.40 -8.22 1.05
C TYR A 141 6.48 -8.10 2.58
N ASP A 142 7.18 -7.09 3.10
CA ASP A 142 7.37 -6.93 4.54
C ASP A 142 6.08 -6.46 5.23
N GLY A 143 5.37 -5.50 4.62
CA GLY A 143 4.14 -4.94 5.19
C GLY A 143 3.02 -5.97 5.32
N THR A 144 2.97 -6.96 4.41
CA THR A 144 1.95 -8.01 4.43
C THR A 144 2.15 -9.08 5.50
N TYR A 145 3.23 -9.02 6.31
CA TYR A 145 3.31 -9.80 7.54
C TYR A 145 2.38 -9.27 8.64
N GLU A 146 2.10 -7.97 8.64
CA GLU A 146 1.35 -7.30 9.71
C GLU A 146 -0.08 -6.94 9.32
N LYS A 147 -0.40 -6.99 8.02
CA LYS A 147 -1.70 -6.57 7.47
C LYS A 147 -2.03 -7.36 6.21
N THR A 148 -3.30 -7.51 5.89
CA THR A 148 -3.70 -8.12 4.61
C THR A 148 -3.36 -7.18 3.44
N PRO A 149 -3.23 -7.68 2.20
CA PRO A 149 -3.01 -6.85 1.03
C PRO A 149 -3.93 -5.62 0.91
N SER A 150 -5.22 -5.82 1.17
CA SER A 150 -6.26 -4.80 1.04
C SER A 150 -6.24 -3.73 2.13
N MET A 151 -5.55 -3.98 3.25
CA MET A 151 -5.33 -3.01 4.33
C MET A 151 -4.17 -2.05 4.02
N GLY A 152 -3.37 -2.32 2.98
CA GLY A 152 -2.18 -1.55 2.65
C GLY A 152 -2.33 -0.69 1.38
N TRP A 153 -1.59 0.42 1.32
CA TRP A 153 -1.33 1.14 0.08
C TRP A 153 0.15 1.32 -0.22
N MET A 154 0.48 1.43 -1.51
CA MET A 154 1.78 1.87 -2.00
C MET A 154 1.67 3.19 -2.75
N PHE A 155 2.57 4.13 -2.49
CA PHE A 155 2.61 5.38 -3.24
C PHE A 155 3.41 5.21 -4.54
N VAL A 156 2.88 5.76 -5.63
CA VAL A 156 3.48 5.72 -6.97
C VAL A 156 3.50 7.14 -7.52
N PRO A 157 4.61 7.88 -7.33
CA PRO A 157 4.76 9.22 -7.89
C PRO A 157 5.08 9.10 -9.38
N LEU A 158 4.19 9.61 -10.22
CA LEU A 158 4.38 9.64 -11.67
C LEU A 158 5.21 10.86 -12.10
N VAL A 159 5.10 11.95 -11.36
CA VAL A 159 5.91 13.17 -11.51
C VAL A 159 7.03 13.22 -10.48
N GLU A 160 8.00 14.12 -10.67
CA GLU A 160 9.09 14.31 -9.72
C GLU A 160 8.56 14.58 -8.30
N TYR A 161 9.13 13.86 -7.33
CA TYR A 161 8.79 13.98 -5.91
C TYR A 161 10.08 13.92 -5.09
N HIS A 162 10.27 14.91 -4.20
CA HIS A 162 11.47 15.07 -3.37
C HIS A 162 12.81 15.14 -4.13
N GLY A 163 12.83 15.71 -5.34
CA GLY A 163 14.07 16.11 -6.03
C GLY A 163 14.88 15.00 -6.70
N GLY A 164 14.23 13.92 -7.15
CA GLY A 164 14.89 12.78 -7.82
C GLY A 164 15.21 12.99 -9.32
N GLY A 165 14.75 14.10 -9.91
CA GLY A 165 14.93 14.43 -11.31
C GLY A 165 14.41 13.39 -12.30
N GLN A 166 14.93 13.43 -13.53
CA GLN A 166 14.47 12.58 -14.63
C GLN A 166 14.65 11.08 -14.39
N ALA A 167 15.61 10.66 -13.56
CA ALA A 167 15.83 9.24 -13.27
C ALA A 167 14.77 8.62 -12.34
N ALA A 168 14.08 9.45 -11.56
CA ALA A 168 13.03 9.04 -10.63
C ALA A 168 11.62 9.24 -11.20
N THR A 169 11.45 10.18 -12.13
CA THR A 169 10.15 10.57 -12.72
C THR A 169 9.66 9.55 -13.74
N PHE A 170 8.36 9.25 -13.78
CA PHE A 170 7.76 8.35 -14.78
C PHE A 170 7.14 9.08 -15.96
N GLU A 171 6.70 10.33 -15.80
CA GLU A 171 6.22 11.16 -16.91
C GLU A 171 7.39 11.62 -17.81
N PRO A 172 7.23 11.57 -19.16
CA PRO A 172 6.10 10.99 -19.90
C PRO A 172 6.03 9.47 -19.78
N LEU A 173 4.85 8.94 -19.45
CA LEU A 173 4.65 7.51 -19.16
C LEU A 173 5.02 6.60 -20.34
N CYS A 174 4.82 7.05 -21.58
CA CYS A 174 5.16 6.28 -22.78
C CYS A 174 6.68 6.08 -22.94
N GLU A 175 7.51 6.99 -22.45
CA GLU A 175 8.98 6.88 -22.48
C GLU A 175 9.52 5.93 -21.40
N HIS A 176 8.72 5.67 -20.36
CA HIS A 176 9.08 4.85 -19.21
C HIS A 176 8.09 3.70 -18.98
N LEU A 177 7.43 3.25 -20.06
CA LEU A 177 6.30 2.33 -20.00
C LEU A 177 6.65 1.02 -19.30
N HIS A 178 7.86 0.50 -19.50
CA HIS A 178 8.31 -0.72 -18.86
C HIS A 178 8.41 -0.61 -17.34
N ASP A 179 8.95 0.51 -16.84
CA ASP A 179 9.06 0.78 -15.42
C ASP A 179 7.66 1.02 -14.82
N TYR A 180 6.80 1.76 -15.55
CA TYR A 180 5.42 2.00 -15.13
C TYR A 180 4.59 0.71 -15.08
N GLU A 181 4.72 -0.14 -16.10
CA GLU A 181 4.10 -1.46 -16.14
C GLU A 181 4.51 -2.31 -14.93
N SER A 182 5.78 -2.24 -14.52
CA SER A 182 6.29 -2.98 -13.37
C SER A 182 5.61 -2.55 -12.06
N HIS A 183 5.34 -1.25 -11.87
CA HIS A 183 4.56 -0.77 -10.72
C HIS A 183 3.11 -1.26 -10.75
N LEU A 184 2.45 -1.18 -11.91
CA LEU A 184 1.10 -1.70 -12.09
C LEU A 184 1.05 -3.20 -11.75
N ALA A 185 1.97 -3.97 -12.32
CA ALA A 185 2.07 -5.41 -12.15
C ALA A 185 2.25 -5.85 -10.70
N GLN A 186 3.12 -5.17 -9.94
CA GLN A 186 3.36 -5.55 -8.56
C GLN A 186 2.27 -5.10 -7.60
N ASN A 187 1.65 -3.94 -7.83
CA ASN A 187 0.55 -3.47 -6.99
C ASN A 187 -0.69 -4.34 -7.22
N PHE A 188 -1.14 -4.46 -8.47
CA PHE A 188 -2.29 -5.32 -8.81
C PHE A 188 -2.03 -6.79 -8.50
N GLY A 189 -0.85 -7.31 -8.85
CA GLY A 189 -0.47 -8.70 -8.57
C GLY A 189 -0.34 -9.04 -7.09
N SER A 190 -0.17 -8.04 -6.23
CA SER A 190 -0.09 -8.26 -4.79
C SER A 190 -1.37 -7.92 -4.06
N GLY A 191 -2.45 -7.56 -4.76
CA GLY A 191 -3.70 -7.12 -4.11
C GLY A 191 -3.62 -5.75 -3.42
N VAL A 192 -2.60 -4.96 -3.75
CA VAL A 192 -2.29 -3.70 -3.07
C VAL A 192 -2.78 -2.52 -3.89
N ILE A 193 -3.51 -1.63 -3.23
CA ILE A 193 -4.01 -0.40 -3.85
C ILE A 193 -2.86 0.61 -3.93
N ALA A 194 -2.71 1.25 -5.09
CA ALA A 194 -1.72 2.29 -5.28
C ALA A 194 -2.32 3.70 -5.16
N CYS A 195 -1.60 4.59 -4.48
CA CYS A 195 -1.85 6.03 -4.49
C CYS A 195 -0.99 6.65 -5.61
N TYR A 196 -1.56 6.78 -6.81
CA TYR A 196 -0.88 7.41 -7.95
C TYR A 196 -0.87 8.93 -7.80
N ARG A 197 0.32 9.54 -7.88
CA ARG A 197 0.47 11.00 -7.87
C ARG A 197 0.98 11.49 -9.21
N GLY A 198 0.08 12.06 -10.00
CA GLY A 198 0.39 12.64 -11.30
C GLY A 198 -0.86 13.23 -11.94
N PRO A 199 -0.69 13.92 -13.08
CA PRO A 199 -1.82 14.58 -13.76
C PRO A 199 -2.76 13.60 -14.47
N ARG A 200 -2.31 12.36 -14.74
CA ARG A 200 -3.05 11.35 -15.52
C ARG A 200 -2.50 9.94 -15.26
N LEU A 201 -3.28 8.92 -15.62
CA LEU A 201 -2.89 7.51 -15.52
C LEU A 201 -2.31 6.94 -16.82
N TYR A 202 -2.51 7.62 -17.94
CA TYR A 202 -1.99 7.27 -19.26
C TYR A 202 -1.91 8.52 -20.14
N ASP A 203 -0.93 8.55 -21.04
CA ASP A 203 -0.59 9.66 -21.93
C ASP A 203 -0.76 9.33 -23.43
N THR A 204 -0.91 8.04 -23.75
CA THR A 204 -0.99 7.48 -25.11
C THR A 204 -1.89 6.24 -25.07
N GLU A 205 -2.35 5.77 -26.24
CA GLU A 205 -3.12 4.51 -26.31
C GLU A 205 -2.28 3.30 -25.89
N GLN A 206 -0.96 3.34 -26.08
CA GLN A 206 -0.06 2.29 -25.60
C GLN A 206 -0.02 2.23 -24.08
N THR A 207 0.11 3.37 -23.39
CA THR A 207 0.09 3.39 -21.92
C THR A 207 -1.27 3.01 -21.36
N LYS A 208 -2.35 3.45 -22.01
CA LYS A 208 -3.72 3.04 -21.67
C LYS A 208 -3.94 1.54 -21.82
N ALA A 209 -3.40 0.91 -22.87
CA ALA A 209 -3.49 -0.54 -23.06
C ALA A 209 -2.80 -1.32 -21.94
N VAL A 210 -1.64 -0.84 -21.45
CA VAL A 210 -0.94 -1.43 -20.31
C VAL A 210 -1.73 -1.26 -19.00
N VAL A 211 -2.28 -0.08 -18.74
CA VAL A 211 -3.17 0.13 -17.59
C VAL A 211 -4.37 -0.83 -17.66
N LYS A 212 -5.02 -0.92 -18.83
CA LYS A 212 -6.16 -1.82 -19.03
C LYS A 212 -5.78 -3.28 -18.78
N LYS A 213 -4.65 -3.75 -19.30
CA LYS A 213 -4.14 -5.11 -19.10
C LYS A 213 -4.10 -5.49 -17.61
N TRP A 214 -3.51 -4.63 -16.77
CA TRP A 214 -3.37 -4.94 -15.34
C TRP A 214 -4.67 -4.74 -14.54
N VAL A 215 -5.53 -3.80 -14.96
CA VAL A 215 -6.88 -3.67 -14.40
C VAL A 215 -7.73 -4.90 -14.72
N ASP A 216 -7.69 -5.40 -15.96
CA ASP A 216 -8.41 -6.60 -16.37
C ASP A 216 -7.88 -7.83 -15.61
N PHE A 217 -6.55 -7.96 -15.48
CA PHE A 217 -5.91 -9.00 -14.67
C PHE A 217 -6.41 -8.97 -13.23
N PHE A 218 -6.39 -7.80 -12.58
CA PHE A 218 -6.87 -7.65 -11.20
C PHE A 218 -8.35 -8.02 -11.10
N LYS A 219 -9.21 -7.53 -12.00
CA LYS A 219 -10.64 -7.86 -11.99
C LYS A 219 -10.89 -9.35 -12.14
N LYS A 220 -10.14 -10.03 -13.02
CA LYS A 220 -10.27 -11.47 -13.25
C LYS A 220 -9.88 -12.28 -12.01
N TYR A 221 -8.78 -11.93 -11.37
CA TYR A 221 -8.21 -12.67 -10.24
C TYR A 221 -8.50 -12.03 -8.89
N ARG A 222 -9.39 -11.04 -8.81
CA ARG A 222 -9.68 -10.29 -7.57
C ARG A 222 -9.92 -11.19 -6.36
N PRO A 223 -10.77 -12.24 -6.44
CA PRO A 223 -11.05 -13.08 -5.27
C PRO A 223 -9.79 -13.68 -4.63
N ILE A 224 -8.82 -14.12 -5.45
CA ILE A 224 -7.58 -14.68 -4.95
C ILE A 224 -6.57 -13.59 -4.58
N LEU A 225 -6.50 -12.48 -5.33
CA LEU A 225 -5.58 -11.37 -5.06
C LEU A 225 -5.93 -10.57 -3.79
N GLU A 226 -7.19 -10.62 -3.35
CA GLU A 226 -7.64 -10.03 -2.08
C GLU A 226 -7.58 -11.02 -0.90
N SER A 227 -7.07 -12.24 -1.13
CA SER A 227 -6.88 -13.26 -0.09
C SER A 227 -5.53 -13.13 0.62
N ASP A 228 -5.24 -14.06 1.53
CA ASP A 228 -3.98 -14.09 2.27
C ASP A 228 -2.79 -14.40 1.36
N LEU A 229 -1.63 -13.84 1.75
CA LEU A 229 -0.38 -13.91 0.99
C LEU A 229 0.66 -14.72 1.77
N ILE A 230 1.36 -15.60 1.05
CA ILE A 230 2.49 -16.40 1.52
C ILE A 230 3.78 -15.85 0.92
N HIS A 231 4.72 -15.57 1.82
CA HIS A 231 6.01 -14.97 1.56
C HIS A 231 7.05 -15.97 1.03
N VAL A 232 6.99 -16.31 -0.27
CA VAL A 232 7.84 -17.36 -0.87
C VAL A 232 9.31 -16.96 -1.00
N ARG A 233 9.62 -15.86 -1.71
CA ARG A 233 10.98 -15.34 -1.85
C ARG A 233 10.98 -13.83 -1.84
N ARG A 234 11.57 -13.24 -0.80
CA ARG A 234 11.68 -11.79 -0.62
C ARG A 234 12.44 -11.14 -1.79
N PRO A 235 11.99 -9.99 -2.30
CA PRO A 235 12.70 -9.25 -3.34
C PRO A 235 14.07 -8.77 -2.86
N ASP A 236 15.12 -9.09 -3.60
CA ASP A 236 16.51 -8.69 -3.32
C ASP A 236 17.25 -8.13 -4.55
N GLY A 237 16.61 -8.11 -5.71
CA GLY A 237 17.18 -7.63 -6.97
C GLY A 237 18.19 -8.59 -7.62
N ARG A 238 18.40 -9.79 -7.08
CA ARG A 238 19.47 -10.72 -7.53
C ARG A 238 18.96 -11.95 -8.29
N SER A 239 17.69 -12.32 -8.09
CA SER A 239 17.06 -13.42 -8.81
C SER A 239 15.54 -13.21 -8.84
N ILE A 240 14.80 -14.20 -9.34
CA ILE A 240 13.33 -14.17 -9.41
C ILE A 240 12.76 -14.13 -7.99
N ASP A 241 11.97 -13.12 -7.67
CA ASP A 241 11.22 -13.04 -6.41
C ASP A 241 9.76 -13.52 -6.59
N CYS A 242 9.15 -13.94 -5.49
CA CYS A 242 7.85 -14.63 -5.52
C CYS A 242 7.01 -14.36 -4.27
N MET A 243 5.72 -14.09 -4.52
CA MET A 243 4.67 -14.02 -3.52
C MET A 243 3.51 -14.89 -4.00
N LEU A 244 2.89 -15.63 -3.09
CA LEU A 244 1.80 -16.56 -3.40
C LEU A 244 0.54 -16.17 -2.65
N HIS A 245 -0.52 -15.80 -3.34
CA HIS A 245 -1.85 -15.72 -2.76
C HIS A 245 -2.43 -17.11 -2.59
N ALA A 246 -3.10 -17.39 -1.47
CA ALA A 246 -3.68 -18.69 -1.19
C ALA A 246 -5.05 -18.57 -0.53
N ASN A 247 -6.00 -19.37 -1.01
CA ASN A 247 -7.33 -19.49 -0.42
C ASN A 247 -7.97 -20.84 -0.80
N ALA A 248 -8.12 -21.71 0.20
CA ALA A 248 -8.66 -23.06 0.01
C ALA A 248 -10.16 -23.10 -0.35
N GLN A 249 -10.88 -21.98 -0.24
CA GLN A 249 -12.34 -21.92 -0.42
C GLN A 249 -12.77 -21.50 -1.83
N ILE A 250 -11.83 -21.13 -2.70
CA ILE A 250 -12.12 -20.61 -4.05
C ILE A 250 -11.29 -21.33 -5.10
N SER A 251 -11.69 -21.17 -6.37
CA SER A 251 -10.92 -21.61 -7.53
C SER A 251 -10.71 -20.43 -8.48
N PRO A 252 -9.46 -20.09 -8.86
CA PRO A 252 -8.21 -20.74 -8.45
C PRO A 252 -7.91 -20.56 -6.95
N CYS A 253 -7.39 -21.61 -6.33
CA CYS A 253 -7.06 -21.66 -4.89
C CYS A 253 -5.69 -21.07 -4.55
N GLY A 254 -4.89 -20.76 -5.57
CA GLY A 254 -3.64 -20.03 -5.41
C GLY A 254 -3.23 -19.25 -6.65
N LEU A 255 -2.49 -18.16 -6.45
CA LEU A 255 -1.89 -17.37 -7.51
C LEU A 255 -0.50 -16.88 -7.09
N ALA A 256 0.55 -17.38 -7.73
CA ALA A 256 1.92 -16.95 -7.46
C ALA A 256 2.36 -15.89 -8.46
N MET A 257 2.69 -14.69 -7.98
CA MET A 257 3.35 -13.67 -8.79
C MET A 257 4.86 -13.93 -8.82
N LEU A 258 5.46 -13.75 -9.99
CA LEU A 258 6.88 -13.95 -10.24
C LEU A 258 7.46 -12.71 -10.92
N TYR A 259 8.58 -12.21 -10.40
CA TYR A 259 9.26 -11.06 -10.97
C TYR A 259 10.75 -11.36 -11.15
N ASN A 260 11.28 -11.15 -12.35
CA ASN A 260 12.71 -11.13 -12.59
C ASN A 260 13.19 -9.68 -12.68
N PRO A 261 13.69 -9.06 -11.59
CA PRO A 261 14.18 -7.68 -11.62
C PRO A 261 15.56 -7.55 -12.32
N THR A 262 16.22 -8.66 -12.65
CA THR A 262 17.59 -8.63 -13.16
C THR A 262 17.64 -8.26 -14.64
N ARG A 263 18.83 -7.89 -15.11
CA ARG A 263 19.08 -7.54 -16.53
C ARG A 263 19.42 -8.77 -17.38
N THR A 264 19.27 -9.97 -16.85
CA THR A 264 19.58 -11.23 -17.52
C THR A 264 18.43 -12.22 -17.38
N VAL A 265 18.43 -13.23 -18.24
CA VAL A 265 17.54 -14.38 -18.07
C VAL A 265 17.89 -15.08 -16.76
N GLN A 266 16.87 -15.41 -15.97
CA GLN A 266 17.01 -16.15 -14.72
C GLN A 266 16.33 -17.51 -14.85
N GLN A 267 16.94 -18.52 -14.21
CA GLN A 267 16.38 -19.86 -14.10
C GLN A 267 16.48 -20.33 -12.64
N ILE A 268 15.37 -20.77 -12.08
CA ILE A 268 15.31 -21.31 -10.72
C ILE A 268 14.44 -22.56 -10.68
N ALA A 269 14.70 -23.44 -9.72
CA ALA A 269 13.74 -24.43 -9.26
C ALA A 269 12.92 -23.78 -8.13
N LEU A 270 11.72 -23.28 -8.47
CA LEU A 270 10.87 -22.59 -7.52
C LEU A 270 10.13 -23.63 -6.66
N LYS A 271 10.37 -23.58 -5.35
CA LYS A 271 9.60 -24.35 -4.37
C LYS A 271 8.39 -23.52 -3.92
N LEU A 272 7.18 -23.98 -4.26
CA LEU A 272 5.92 -23.34 -3.87
C LEU A 272 5.27 -24.11 -2.71
N PRO A 273 5.03 -23.47 -1.55
CA PRO A 273 4.25 -24.06 -0.46
C PRO A 273 2.75 -23.95 -0.74
N LEU A 274 2.05 -25.07 -0.82
CA LEU A 274 0.63 -25.15 -1.19
C LEU A 274 -0.29 -25.55 -0.02
N TYR A 275 0.24 -25.69 1.20
CA TYR A 275 -0.56 -26.11 2.37
C TYR A 275 -1.85 -25.30 2.54
N TYR A 276 -1.77 -23.97 2.49
CA TYR A 276 -2.92 -23.08 2.66
C TYR A 276 -3.83 -22.96 1.43
N THR A 277 -3.47 -23.58 0.30
CA THR A 277 -4.40 -23.69 -0.84
C THR A 277 -5.37 -24.87 -0.66
N GLY A 278 -5.20 -25.69 0.39
CA GLY A 278 -6.04 -26.85 0.67
C GLY A 278 -5.76 -28.08 -0.20
N LEU A 279 -4.74 -28.04 -1.06
CA LEU A 279 -4.35 -29.16 -1.93
C LEU A 279 -3.36 -30.08 -1.22
N SER A 280 -3.50 -31.40 -1.38
CA SER A 280 -2.68 -32.40 -0.68
C SER A 280 -1.91 -33.36 -1.58
N GLU A 281 -2.45 -33.73 -2.75
CA GLU A 281 -1.85 -34.76 -3.60
C GLU A 281 -1.36 -34.21 -4.94
N ILE A 282 -2.23 -33.50 -5.65
CA ILE A 282 -1.97 -33.00 -7.01
C ILE A 282 -2.47 -31.56 -7.12
N ALA A 283 -1.62 -30.71 -7.71
CA ALA A 283 -1.98 -29.36 -8.13
C ALA A 283 -1.97 -29.25 -9.65
N LYS A 284 -3.02 -28.63 -10.22
CA LYS A 284 -3.01 -28.17 -11.61
C LYS A 284 -2.44 -26.76 -11.63
N ILE A 285 -1.27 -26.60 -12.22
CA ILE A 285 -0.57 -25.32 -12.26
C ILE A 285 -0.35 -24.91 -13.71
N ARG A 286 -0.85 -23.74 -14.07
CA ARG A 286 -0.61 -23.11 -15.39
C ARG A 286 0.20 -21.84 -15.22
N LYS A 287 1.07 -21.57 -16.19
CA LYS A 287 1.72 -20.27 -16.33
C LYS A 287 0.78 -19.36 -17.12
N GLU A 288 0.39 -18.25 -16.52
CA GLU A 288 -0.55 -17.29 -17.11
C GLU A 288 -1.80 -18.01 -17.65
N GLU A 289 -2.28 -17.64 -18.84
CA GLU A 289 -3.42 -18.26 -19.52
C GLU A 289 -3.04 -19.50 -20.34
N GLY A 290 -1.88 -20.10 -20.05
CA GLY A 290 -1.39 -21.30 -20.71
C GLY A 290 -2.10 -22.58 -20.25
N GLN A 291 -1.68 -23.71 -20.82
CA GLN A 291 -2.20 -25.02 -20.46
C GLN A 291 -1.72 -25.46 -19.07
N PRO A 292 -2.61 -25.98 -18.21
CA PRO A 292 -2.24 -26.48 -16.89
C PRO A 292 -1.43 -27.78 -17.00
N LYS A 293 -0.45 -27.92 -16.10
CA LYS A 293 0.32 -29.14 -15.89
C LYS A 293 0.03 -29.68 -14.49
N ARG A 294 0.03 -31.00 -14.35
CA ARG A 294 -0.14 -31.68 -13.06
C ARG A 294 1.19 -31.78 -12.35
N TYR A 295 1.20 -31.37 -11.09
CA TYR A 295 2.35 -31.49 -10.20
C TYR A 295 1.94 -32.30 -8.98
N LYS A 296 2.76 -33.28 -8.61
CA LYS A 296 2.59 -34.01 -7.36
C LYS A 296 3.06 -33.14 -6.21
N ILE A 297 2.25 -33.04 -5.17
CA ILE A 297 2.55 -32.34 -3.93
C ILE A 297 3.36 -33.29 -3.04
N ASP A 298 4.48 -32.80 -2.50
CA ASP A 298 5.29 -33.58 -1.55
C ASP A 298 4.65 -33.61 -0.16
N ARG A 299 5.24 -34.39 0.77
CA ARG A 299 4.71 -34.53 2.14
C ARG A 299 4.80 -33.27 2.98
N ASP A 300 5.63 -32.31 2.58
CA ASP A 300 5.75 -31.00 3.20
C ASP A 300 4.82 -29.98 2.53
N TYR A 301 3.89 -30.45 1.69
CA TYR A 301 2.94 -29.65 0.93
C TYR A 301 3.58 -28.68 -0.05
N ASN A 302 4.70 -29.06 -0.67
CA ASN A 302 5.36 -28.25 -1.68
C ASN A 302 5.30 -28.88 -3.07
N VAL A 303 5.47 -28.01 -4.07
CA VAL A 303 5.75 -28.37 -5.45
C VAL A 303 7.02 -27.67 -5.91
N GLU A 304 7.89 -28.39 -6.61
CA GLU A 304 9.04 -27.80 -7.30
C GLU A 304 8.73 -27.57 -8.78
N ILE A 305 8.92 -26.33 -9.25
CA ILE A 305 8.59 -25.90 -10.60
C ILE A 305 9.82 -25.27 -11.25
N PRO A 306 10.30 -25.77 -12.41
CA PRO A 306 11.35 -25.09 -13.15
C PRO A 306 10.81 -23.81 -13.77
N ILE A 307 11.35 -22.67 -13.37
CA ILE A 307 10.98 -21.35 -13.87
C ILE A 307 12.14 -20.78 -14.69
N LYS A 308 11.84 -20.31 -15.89
CA LYS A 308 12.72 -19.48 -16.72
C LYS A 308 12.00 -18.16 -17.03
N MET A 309 12.67 -17.04 -16.77
CA MET A 309 12.12 -15.70 -17.00
C MET A 309 13.14 -14.82 -17.72
N GLU A 310 12.66 -14.07 -18.70
CA GLU A 310 13.43 -13.06 -19.40
C GLU A 310 13.83 -11.92 -18.45
N ALA A 311 14.86 -11.16 -18.82
CA ALA A 311 15.28 -9.99 -18.06
C ALA A 311 14.12 -9.01 -17.85
N LYS A 312 14.05 -8.42 -16.65
CA LYS A 312 13.03 -7.42 -16.27
C LYS A 312 11.59 -7.84 -16.56
N SER A 313 11.26 -9.12 -16.44
CA SER A 313 9.92 -9.62 -16.77
C SER A 313 9.08 -9.92 -15.53
N VAL A 314 7.76 -9.93 -15.72
CA VAL A 314 6.76 -10.38 -14.75
C VAL A 314 5.94 -11.50 -15.37
N SER A 315 5.58 -12.48 -14.55
CA SER A 315 4.67 -13.57 -14.92
C SER A 315 3.93 -14.05 -13.68
N TYR A 316 2.99 -14.97 -13.85
CA TYR A 316 2.26 -15.55 -12.73
C TYR A 316 1.90 -17.01 -12.99
N LEU A 317 1.72 -17.75 -11.91
CA LEU A 317 1.23 -19.13 -11.91
C LEU A 317 -0.16 -19.14 -11.27
N VAL A 318 -1.10 -19.80 -11.92
CA VAL A 318 -2.44 -20.05 -11.38
C VAL A 318 -2.51 -21.49 -10.89
N ILE A 319 -2.92 -21.69 -9.65
CA ILE A 319 -3.03 -22.99 -8.98
C ILE A 319 -4.50 -23.34 -8.78
N GLU A 320 -4.90 -24.46 -9.35
CA GLU A 320 -6.28 -24.96 -9.36
C GLU A 320 -6.33 -26.38 -8.77
N PRO A 321 -7.44 -26.75 -8.11
CA PRO A 321 -7.64 -28.12 -7.66
C PRO A 321 -7.76 -29.10 -8.83
N GLU A 322 -7.42 -30.36 -8.57
CA GLU A 322 -7.83 -31.46 -9.43
C GLU A 322 -9.33 -31.72 -9.20
N VAL A 323 -10.18 -31.18 -10.07
CA VAL A 323 -11.60 -31.58 -10.20
C VAL A 323 -11.70 -33.08 -10.47
#